data_AF-A0A3C2B231-F1
#
_entry.id   AF-A0A3C2B231-F1
#
_cell.length_a   1.000
_cell.length_b   1.000
_cell.length_c   1.000
_cell.angle_alpha   90.00
_cell.angle_beta   90.00
_cell.angle_gamma   90.00
#
_symmetry.space_group_name_H-M   'P 1'
#
loop_
_entity.id
_entity.type
_entity.pdbx_description
1 polymer ?
#
loop_
_entity_poly.entity_id
_entity_poly.type
_entity_poly.pdbx_seq_one_letter_code
_entity_poly.pdbx_strand_id
1 'polypeptide(L)'
;VAAYRRDVAGFIAWAHEQGVEHPSQVARPLLRRFVGWLSTSVDATPQGPAQKRTVARKVSSLRRYFSFLRREGLVAVDPSVGLRAPSGDGRLPRVLDHADVHVLLDGP
;
A
#
# COMPACT_ATOMS: atom_id res chain seq x y z
N VAL A 1 -9.80 -11.35 -8.72
CA VAL A 1 -10.06 -11.47 -7.27
C VAL A 1 -8.90 -12.13 -6.50
N ALA A 2 -8.31 -13.25 -6.97
CA ALA A 2 -7.24 -13.98 -6.26
C ALA A 2 -5.93 -13.19 -6.04
N ALA A 3 -5.45 -12.44 -7.04
CA ALA A 3 -4.19 -11.67 -6.92
C ALA A 3 -4.27 -10.57 -5.84
N TYR A 4 -5.42 -9.89 -5.73
CA TYR A 4 -5.67 -8.86 -4.71
C TYR A 4 -5.68 -9.43 -3.29
N ARG A 5 -6.27 -10.61 -3.09
CA ARG A 5 -6.23 -11.32 -1.80
C ARG A 5 -4.81 -11.69 -1.40
N ARG A 6 -4.01 -12.23 -2.33
CA ARG A 6 -2.60 -12.57 -2.05
C ARG A 6 -1.77 -11.32 -1.72
N ASP A 7 -2.00 -10.20 -2.39
CA ASP A 7 -1.30 -8.96 -2.09
C ASP A 7 -1.64 -8.41 -0.70
N VAL A 8 -2.93 -8.44 -0.31
CA VAL A 8 -3.36 -8.02 1.04
C VAL A 8 -2.85 -8.98 2.11
N ALA A 9 -2.88 -10.29 1.87
CA ALA A 9 -2.34 -11.29 2.81
C ALA A 9 -0.85 -11.08 3.06
N GLY A 10 -0.07 -10.77 2.00
CA GLY A 10 1.35 -10.44 2.15
C GLY A 10 1.60 -9.18 2.97
N PHE A 11 0.74 -8.17 2.85
CA PHE A 11 0.81 -6.99 3.73
C PHE A 11 0.47 -7.33 5.18
N ILE A 12 -0.59 -8.12 5.43
CA ILE A 12 -1.01 -8.50 6.78
C ILE A 12 0.11 -9.27 7.49
N ALA A 13 0.71 -10.26 6.83
CA ALA A 13 1.83 -11.01 7.37
C ALA A 13 3.00 -10.09 7.74
N TRP A 14 3.40 -9.22 6.81
CA TRP A 14 4.46 -8.23 7.07
C TRP A 14 4.10 -7.27 8.22
N ALA A 15 2.84 -6.84 8.32
CA ALA A 15 2.39 -5.91 9.36
C ALA A 15 2.40 -6.56 10.76
N HIS A 16 2.04 -7.85 10.87
CA HIS A 16 2.19 -8.60 12.12
C HIS A 16 3.65 -8.67 12.58
N GLU A 17 4.61 -8.86 11.66
CA GLU A 17 6.04 -8.79 11.99
C GLU A 17 6.47 -7.40 12.51
N GLN A 18 5.70 -6.35 12.21
CA GLN A 18 5.91 -4.99 12.77
C GLN A 18 5.12 -4.75 14.08
N GLY A 19 4.46 -5.78 14.63
CA GLY A 19 3.65 -5.69 15.85
C GLY A 19 2.25 -5.12 15.64
N VAL A 20 1.74 -5.13 14.41
CA VAL A 20 0.35 -4.71 14.14
C VAL A 20 -0.58 -5.91 14.15
N GLU A 21 -1.54 -5.87 15.06
CA GLU A 21 -2.54 -6.94 15.27
C GLU A 21 -3.89 -6.60 14.64
N HIS A 22 -4.22 -5.31 14.51
CA HIS A 22 -5.51 -4.87 14.01
C HIS A 22 -5.35 -3.79 12.92
N PRO A 23 -6.17 -3.81 11.84
CA PRO A 23 -6.08 -2.81 10.77
C PRO A 23 -6.30 -1.36 11.24
N SER A 24 -6.99 -1.13 12.36
CA SER A 24 -7.16 0.20 12.96
C SER A 24 -5.87 0.80 13.51
N GLN A 25 -4.84 -0.02 13.76
CA GLN A 25 -3.51 0.44 14.19
C GLN A 25 -2.65 0.87 13.00
N VAL A 26 -3.09 0.59 11.76
CA VAL A 26 -2.34 0.94 10.56
C VAL A 26 -2.50 2.43 10.26
N ALA A 27 -1.38 3.13 10.27
CA ALA A 27 -1.28 4.51 9.83
C ALA A 27 -0.47 4.65 8.52
N ARG A 28 -0.62 5.78 7.84
CA ARG A 28 0.10 6.09 6.58
C ARG A 28 1.62 5.86 6.66
N PRO A 29 2.34 6.16 7.77
CA PRO A 29 3.77 5.85 7.89
C PRO A 29 4.10 4.36 7.73
N LEU A 30 3.26 3.47 8.28
CA LEU A 30 3.46 2.02 8.17
C LEU A 30 3.27 1.54 6.73
N LEU A 31 2.25 2.06 6.03
CA LEU A 31 2.03 1.75 4.62
C LEU A 31 3.20 2.21 3.75
N ARG A 32 3.77 3.38 4.02
CA ARG A 32 4.98 3.85 3.35
C ARG A 32 6.18 2.96 3.62
N ARG A 33 6.33 2.48 4.86
CA ARG A 33 7.38 1.53 5.24
C ARG A 33 7.24 0.22 4.48
N PHE A 34 6.02 -0.30 4.35
CA PHE A 34 5.75 -1.49 3.53
C PHE A 34 6.13 -1.29 2.06
N VAL A 35 5.75 -0.15 1.46
CA VAL A 35 6.13 0.18 0.07
C VAL A 35 7.65 0.30 -0.10
N GLY A 36 8.34 0.88 0.88
CA GLY A 36 9.80 0.92 0.91
C GLY A 36 10.41 -0.48 1.01
N TRP A 37 9.90 -1.31 1.92
CA TRP A 37 10.34 -2.69 2.11
C TRP A 37 10.16 -3.53 0.83
N LEU A 38 9.02 -3.42 0.14
CA LEU A 38 8.76 -4.07 -1.15
C LEU A 38 9.76 -3.67 -2.25
N SER A 39 10.34 -2.48 -2.14
CA SER A 39 11.34 -1.99 -3.11
C SER A 39 12.73 -2.56 -2.84
N THR A 40 12.95 -3.13 -1.63
CA THR A 40 14.26 -3.63 -1.15
C THR A 40 14.28 -5.14 -0.88
N SER A 41 13.14 -5.82 -0.79
CA SER A 41 13.05 -7.24 -0.40
C SER A 41 13.28 -8.21 -1.58
N VAL A 42 13.81 -9.40 -1.28
CA VAL A 42 14.25 -10.41 -2.27
C VAL A 42 13.10 -11.04 -3.07
N ASP A 43 11.88 -11.08 -2.51
CA ASP A 43 10.64 -11.42 -3.23
C ASP A 43 10.39 -10.49 -4.42
N ALA A 44 10.99 -9.29 -4.39
CA ALA A 44 11.23 -8.47 -5.55
C ALA A 44 12.63 -8.80 -6.12
N THR A 45 12.70 -9.84 -6.95
CA THR A 45 13.91 -10.21 -7.68
C THR A 45 14.55 -8.97 -8.36
N PRO A 46 15.89 -8.81 -8.43
CA PRO A 46 16.55 -7.57 -8.89
C PRO A 46 16.35 -7.15 -10.36
N GLN A 47 15.28 -7.58 -11.02
CA GLN A 47 15.15 -7.59 -12.48
C GLN A 47 13.98 -6.73 -12.96
N GLY A 48 14.20 -5.43 -13.06
CA GLY A 48 13.57 -4.57 -14.07
C GLY A 48 12.11 -4.12 -13.87
N PRO A 49 11.45 -3.59 -14.93
CA PRO A 49 10.15 -2.91 -14.90
C PRO A 49 8.98 -3.70 -14.28
N ALA A 50 9.10 -5.04 -14.23
CA ALA A 50 8.13 -5.92 -13.58
C ALA A 50 7.99 -5.64 -12.07
N GLN A 51 9.05 -5.16 -11.41
CA GLN A 51 9.03 -4.75 -10.00
C GLN A 51 8.09 -3.55 -9.78
N LYS A 52 8.24 -2.49 -10.59
CA LYS A 52 7.41 -1.28 -10.51
C LYS A 52 5.92 -1.60 -10.70
N ARG A 53 5.60 -2.47 -11.65
CA ARG A 53 4.22 -2.97 -11.88
C ARG A 53 3.68 -3.75 -10.68
N THR A 54 4.53 -4.56 -10.04
CA THR A 54 4.15 -5.35 -8.87
C THR A 54 3.89 -4.48 -7.64
N VAL A 55 4.76 -3.51 -7.36
CA VAL A 55 4.58 -2.56 -6.26
C VAL A 55 3.32 -1.70 -6.49
N ALA A 56 3.11 -1.21 -7.72
CA ALA A 56 1.89 -0.49 -8.07
C ALA A 56 0.64 -1.34 -7.85
N ARG A 57 0.65 -2.61 -8.25
CA ARG A 57 -0.46 -3.54 -8.01
C ARG A 57 -0.73 -3.73 -6.52
N LYS A 58 0.31 -3.92 -5.70
CA LYS A 58 0.19 -4.05 -4.25
C LYS A 58 -0.37 -2.78 -3.59
N VAL A 59 0.08 -1.59 -4.01
CA VAL A 59 -0.47 -0.31 -3.54
C VAL A 59 -1.95 -0.19 -3.89
N SER A 60 -2.36 -0.53 -5.12
CA SER A 60 -3.77 -0.54 -5.51
C SER A 60 -4.60 -1.52 -4.67
N SER A 61 -4.04 -2.69 -4.34
CA SER A 61 -4.68 -3.66 -3.44
C SER A 61 -4.90 -3.10 -2.04
N LEU A 62 -3.92 -2.39 -1.48
CA LEU A 62 -4.05 -1.74 -0.16
C LEU A 62 -5.10 -0.65 -0.16
N ARG A 63 -5.14 0.18 -1.22
CA ARG A 63 -6.17 1.22 -1.36
C ARG A 63 -7.58 0.63 -1.36
N ARG A 64 -7.78 -0.46 -2.10
CA ARG A 64 -9.07 -1.15 -2.13
C ARG A 64 -9.42 -1.77 -0.78
N TYR A 65 -8.46 -2.37 -0.10
CA TYR A 65 -8.65 -2.98 1.22
C TYR A 65 -9.04 -1.96 2.29
N PHE A 66 -8.28 -0.88 2.46
CA PHE A 66 -8.58 0.13 3.48
C PHE A 66 -9.82 0.97 3.17
N SER A 67 -10.10 1.22 1.89
CA SER A 67 -11.37 1.83 1.46
C SER A 67 -12.57 0.94 1.82
N PHE A 68 -12.45 -0.39 1.62
CA PHE A 68 -13.46 -1.34 2.07
C PHE A 68 -13.61 -1.34 3.59
N LEU A 69 -12.53 -1.46 4.35
CA LEU A 69 -12.59 -1.44 5.82
C LEU A 69 -13.23 -0.17 6.39
N ARG A 70 -12.95 0.98 5.77
CA ARG A 70 -13.58 2.25 6.16
C ARG A 70 -15.07 2.24 5.89
N ARG A 71 -15.51 1.69 4.74
CA ARG A 71 -16.94 1.56 4.39
C ARG A 71 -17.67 0.63 5.37
N GLU A 72 -17.01 -0.42 5.83
CA GLU A 72 -17.53 -1.35 6.85
C GLU A 72 -17.41 -0.82 8.30
N GLY A 73 -16.87 0.38 8.51
CA GLY A 73 -16.69 0.95 9.85
C GLY A 73 -15.60 0.28 10.71
N LEU A 74 -14.77 -0.58 10.13
CA LEU A 74 -13.69 -1.30 10.83
C LEU A 74 -12.46 -0.42 11.09
N VAL A 75 -12.32 0.68 10.32
CA VAL A 75 -11.33 1.73 10.55
C VAL A 75 -12.01 3.09 10.44
N ALA A 76 -11.65 4.02 11.32
CA ALA A 76 -12.23 5.37 11.33
C ALA A 76 -11.78 6.22 10.13
N VAL A 77 -10.53 6.05 9.71
CA VAL A 77 -9.89 6.79 8.62
C VAL A 77 -9.20 5.79 7.70
N ASP A 78 -9.23 6.04 6.40
CA ASP A 78 -8.48 5.24 5.43
C ASP A 78 -7.00 5.70 5.39
N PRO A 79 -6.04 4.91 5.90
CA PRO A 79 -4.63 5.28 5.93
C PRO A 79 -3.96 5.25 4.54
N SER A 80 -4.61 4.67 3.54
CA SER A 80 -4.10 4.52 2.18
C SER A 80 -4.35 5.75 1.29
N VAL A 81 -5.13 6.72 1.78
CA VAL A 81 -5.38 7.99 1.09
C VAL A 81 -4.03 8.69 0.82
N GLY A 82 -3.76 8.96 -0.46
CA GLY A 82 -2.50 9.56 -0.90
C GLY A 82 -1.28 8.64 -0.83
N LEU A 83 -1.43 7.33 -0.59
CA LEU A 83 -0.34 6.35 -0.71
C LEU A 83 0.01 6.17 -2.19
N ARG A 84 1.24 6.48 -2.61
CA ARG A 84 1.70 6.31 -4.00
C ARG A 84 2.76 5.22 -4.09
N ALA A 85 2.77 4.50 -5.21
CA ALA A 85 3.91 3.65 -5.56
C ALA A 85 5.12 4.54 -5.92
N PRO A 86 6.36 4.06 -5.73
CA PRO A 86 7.54 4.80 -6.12
C PRO A 86 7.56 5.02 -7.63
N SER A 87 7.56 6.28 -8.06
CA SER A 87 7.90 6.66 -9.44
C SER A 87 9.42 6.60 -9.59
N GLY A 88 9.92 6.08 -10.72
CA GLY A 88 11.35 5.75 -10.89
C GLY A 88 12.34 6.89 -10.62
N ASP A 89 13.54 6.47 -10.17
CA ASP A 89 14.82 7.17 -9.92
C ASP A 89 14.98 8.04 -8.67
N GLY A 90 13.96 8.18 -7.83
CA GLY A 90 14.07 8.93 -6.57
C GLY A 90 13.93 8.06 -5.34
N ARG A 91 15.04 7.84 -4.62
CA ARG A 91 15.11 7.44 -3.20
C ARG A 91 13.89 7.99 -2.44
N LEU A 92 13.08 7.13 -1.81
CA LEU A 92 11.84 7.50 -1.09
C LEU A 92 12.08 8.79 -0.27
N PRO A 93 11.55 9.96 -0.70
CA PRO A 93 11.83 11.20 0.00
C PRO A 93 11.22 11.11 1.40
N ARG A 94 12.01 11.42 2.42
CA ARG A 94 11.51 11.71 3.76
C ARG A 94 10.41 12.76 3.58
N VAL A 95 9.20 12.45 4.07
CA VAL A 95 8.12 13.44 4.27
C VAL A 95 7.73 14.22 2.99
N LEU A 96 6.80 13.71 2.18
CA LEU A 96 6.05 14.54 1.23
C LEU A 96 4.58 14.17 1.37
N ASP A 97 3.85 14.82 2.26
CA ASP A 97 3.25 16.17 2.20
C ASP A 97 1.79 16.11 1.76
N HIS A 98 1.01 16.93 2.42
CA HIS A 98 -0.40 17.18 2.15
C HIS A 98 -0.52 17.89 0.79
N ALA A 99 -1.09 17.22 -0.21
CA ALA A 99 -1.83 17.88 -1.29
C ALA A 99 -2.49 16.82 -2.17
N ASP A 100 -3.81 16.96 -2.31
CA ASP A 100 -4.60 16.73 -3.52
C ASP A 100 -4.30 15.47 -4.33
N VAL A 101 -5.21 14.50 -4.22
CA VAL A 101 -5.61 13.69 -5.37
C VAL A 101 -7.10 13.40 -5.28
N HIS A 102 -7.91 14.34 -5.79
CA HIS A 102 -9.19 14.01 -6.40
C HIS A 102 -8.96 13.01 -7.54
N VAL A 103 -9.98 12.20 -7.82
CA VAL A 103 -10.35 11.56 -9.10
C VAL A 103 -10.71 10.07 -8.95
N LEU A 104 -12.02 9.86 -9.17
CA LEU A 104 -12.74 8.76 -9.80
C LEU A 104 -12.24 7.33 -9.62
N LEU A 105 -13.13 6.50 -9.06
CA LEU A 105 -13.36 5.15 -9.56
C LEU A 105 -14.84 5.06 -9.97
N ASP A 106 -15.12 5.63 -11.13
CA ASP A 106 -16.31 5.26 -11.90
C ASP A 106 -15.97 4.13 -12.86
N GLY A 107 -16.92 3.21 -12.98
CA GLY A 107 -17.18 2.46 -14.19
C GLY A 107 -17.26 0.94 -14.01
N PRO A 108 -18.17 0.27 -14.72
CA PRO A 108 -19.58 0.58 -15.02
C PRO A 108 -20.57 -0.15 -14.09
#